data_AF-A0A7V9LLN8-F1
#
_entry.id   AF-A0A7V9LLN8-F1
#
_cell.length_a   1.000
_cell.length_b   1.000
_cell.length_c   1.000
_cell.angle_alpha   90.00
_cell.angle_beta   90.00
_cell.angle_gamma   90.00
#
_symmetry.space_group_name_H-M   'P 1'
#
loop_
_entity.id
_entity.type
_entity.pdbx_description
1 polymer ?
#
loop_
_entity_poly.entity_id
_entity_poly.type
_entity_poly.pdbx_seq_one_letter_code
_entity_poly.pdbx_strand_id
1 'polypeptide(L)' 'MKHAIKHVHFVGIGGSGMSGIAEVLLTLGYRVSGSDTGSTPTTQRLAQLNAIVSQGHR' A
#
# COMPACT_ATOMS: atom_id res chain seq x y z
N MET A 1 7.95 -12.48 -21.06
CA MET A 1 7.62 -11.02 -21.02
C MET A 1 6.84 -10.72 -19.74
N LYS A 2 7.17 -9.60 -19.09
CA LYS A 2 6.47 -8.91 -17.97
C LYS A 2 6.27 -9.66 -16.63
N HIS A 3 7.35 -9.94 -15.88
CA HIS A 3 7.27 -10.29 -14.45
C HIS A 3 8.31 -9.56 -13.57
N ALA A 4 8.74 -8.36 -13.97
CA ALA A 4 9.84 -7.68 -13.28
C ALA A 4 9.46 -7.13 -11.90
N ILE A 5 8.18 -6.84 -11.64
CA ILE A 5 7.72 -6.21 -10.41
C ILE A 5 6.68 -7.11 -9.75
N LYS A 6 7.05 -7.73 -8.62
CA LYS A 6 6.15 -8.51 -7.76
C LYS A 6 5.67 -7.73 -6.53
N HIS A 7 6.36 -6.64 -6.20
CA HIS A 7 6.18 -5.89 -4.98
C HIS A 7 6.26 -4.38 -5.25
N VAL A 8 5.27 -3.64 -4.76
CA VAL A 8 5.21 -2.17 -4.87
C VAL A 8 5.16 -1.58 -3.47
N HIS A 9 6.04 -0.63 -3.18
CA HIS A 9 6.08 0.10 -1.92
C HIS A 9 5.62 1.55 -2.11
N PHE A 10 4.68 1.99 -1.28
CA PHE A 10 4.12 3.35 -1.31
C PHE A 10 4.60 4.18 -0.13
N VAL A 11 5.21 5.33 -0.40
CA VAL A 11 5.48 6.34 0.64
C VAL A 11 4.30 7.32 0.66
N GLY A 12 3.64 7.47 1.82
CA GLY A 12 2.37 8.20 1.93
C GLY A 12 1.17 7.38 1.44
N ILE A 13 1.12 6.09 1.77
CA ILE A 13 0.11 5.14 1.26
C ILE A 13 -1.34 5.49 1.69
N GLY A 14 -1.51 6.21 2.79
CA GLY A 14 -2.80 6.67 3.31
C GLY A 14 -3.37 7.89 2.59
N GLY A 15 -2.62 8.52 1.67
CA GLY A 15 -3.09 9.64 0.86
C GLY A 15 -4.28 9.26 -0.04
N SER A 16 -5.15 10.23 -0.34
CA SER A 16 -6.38 10.02 -1.13
C SER A 16 -6.13 9.45 -2.53
N GLY A 17 -5.01 9.81 -3.17
CA GLY A 17 -4.63 9.24 -4.47
C GLY A 17 -3.93 7.88 -4.36
N MET A 18 -2.99 7.74 -3.42
CA MET A 18 -2.14 6.55 -3.33
C MET A 18 -2.92 5.33 -2.82
N SER A 19 -3.87 5.53 -1.91
CA SER A 19 -4.64 4.44 -1.31
C SER A 19 -5.51 3.69 -2.31
N GLY A 20 -6.11 4.38 -3.27
CA GLY A 20 -6.89 3.74 -4.34
C GLY A 20 -6.01 2.90 -5.28
N ILE A 21 -4.82 3.42 -5.65
CA ILE A 21 -3.87 2.69 -6.49
C ILE A 21 -3.36 1.43 -5.76
N ALA A 22 -3.02 1.58 -4.46
CA ALA A 22 -2.57 0.46 -3.63
C ALA A 22 -3.61 -0.66 -3.55
N GLU A 23 -4.89 -0.32 -3.39
CA GLU A 23 -5.98 -1.30 -3.37
C GLU A 23 -6.18 -2.03 -4.70
N VAL A 24 -6.12 -1.32 -5.83
CA VAL A 24 -6.20 -1.94 -7.16
C VAL A 24 -5.05 -2.93 -7.34
N LEU A 25 -3.83 -2.55 -6.95
CA LEU A 25 -2.67 -3.45 -7.05
C LEU A 25 -2.81 -4.69 -6.16
N LEU A 26 -3.32 -4.55 -4.94
CA LEU A 26 -3.63 -5.70 -4.07
C LEU A 26 -4.64 -6.64 -4.74
N THR A 27 -5.70 -6.08 -5.33
CA THR A 27 -6.75 -6.83 -6.03
C THR A 27 -6.20 -7.57 -7.25
N LEU A 28 -5.23 -6.98 -7.95
CA LEU A 28 -4.53 -7.59 -9.07
C LEU A 28 -3.47 -8.62 -8.65
N GLY A 29 -3.33 -8.90 -7.35
CA GLY A 29 -2.42 -9.91 -6.81
C GLY A 29 -0.97 -9.45 -6.62
N TYR A 30 -0.71 -8.14 -6.68
CA TYR A 30 0.61 -7.61 -6.34
C TYR A 30 0.80 -7.64 -4.82
N ARG A 31 2.04 -7.88 -4.39
CA ARG A 31 2.42 -7.57 -3.01
C ARG A 31 2.49 -6.05 -2.88
N VAL A 32 1.81 -5.49 -1.90
CA VAL A 32 1.85 -4.05 -1.62
C VAL A 32 2.35 -3.82 -0.20
N SER A 33 3.26 -2.88 -0.05
CA SER A 33 3.63 -2.31 1.25
C SER A 33 3.59 -0.79 1.20
N GLY A 34 3.64 -0.15 2.35
CA GLY A 34 3.77 1.29 2.40
C GLY A 34 4.12 1.85 3.77
N SER A 35 4.41 3.14 3.78
CA SER A 35 4.61 3.94 4.98
C SER A 35 3.66 5.12 4.98
N ASP A 36 3.23 5.55 6.17
CA ASP A 36 2.55 6.83 6.36
C ASP A 36 2.86 7.40 7.74
N THR A 37 2.69 8.70 7.91
CA THR A 37 2.99 9.45 9.15
C THR A 37 2.12 9.02 10.33
N GLY A 38 0.93 8.47 10.08
CA GLY A 38 0.03 7.99 11.13
C GLY A 38 -0.87 6.83 10.71
N SER A 39 -1.40 6.12 11.70
CA SER A 39 -2.46 5.14 11.48
C SER A 39 -3.79 5.86 11.25
N THR A 40 -4.26 5.84 10.01
CA THR A 40 -5.58 6.35 9.59
C THR A 40 -6.53 5.20 9.24
N PRO A 41 -7.85 5.44 9.19
CA PRO A 41 -8.81 4.44 8.71
C PRO A 41 -8.44 3.88 7.33
N THR A 42 -7.89 4.71 6.44
CA THR A 42 -7.39 4.30 5.12
C THR A 42 -6.24 3.31 5.23
N THR A 43 -5.22 3.61 6.04
CA THR A 43 -4.08 2.69 6.23
C THR A 43 -4.49 1.38 6.90
N GLN A 44 -5.45 1.42 7.84
CA GLN A 44 -6.00 0.23 8.50
C GLN A 44 -6.76 -0.65 7.52
N ARG A 45 -7.58 -0.05 6.64
CA ARG A 45 -8.28 -0.76 5.58
C ARG A 45 -7.33 -1.44 4.61
N LEU A 46 -6.27 -0.75 4.17
CA LEU A 46 -5.25 -1.35 3.32
C LEU A 46 -4.53 -2.52 4.00
N ALA A 47 -4.26 -2.41 5.31
CA ALA A 47 -3.70 -3.51 6.08
C ALA A 47 -4.65 -4.73 6.15
N GLN A 48 -5.97 -4.49 6.28
CA GLN A 48 -6.99 -5.55 6.20
C GLN A 48 -7.05 -6.22 4.82
N LEU A 49 -6.67 -5.49 3.76
CA LEU A 49 -6.52 -6.01 2.40
C LEU A 49 -5.15 -6.66 2.15
N ASN A 50 -4.39 -6.98 3.22
CA ASN A 50 -3.06 -7.60 3.20
C ASN A 50 -1.92 -6.68 2.73
N ALA A 51 -2.08 -5.36 2.75
CA ALA A 51 -0.94 -4.46 2.63
C ALA A 51 -0.07 -4.50 3.89
N ILE A 52 1.25 -4.43 3.72
CA ILE A 52 2.17 -4.23 4.85
C ILE A 52 2.34 -2.73 5.08
N VAL A 53 1.70 -2.17 6.11
CA VAL A 53 1.79 -0.72 6.40
C VAL A 53 2.66 -0.46 7.63
N SER A 54 3.62 0.44 7.48
CA SER A 54 4.51 0.93 8.52
C SER A 54 4.16 2.37 8.90
N GLN A 55 4.37 2.74 10.17
CA GLN A 55 4.19 4.11 10.64
C GLN A 55 5.53 4.86 10.61
N GLY A 56 5.51 6.10 10.12
CA GLY A 56 6.69 6.93 9.87
C GLY A 56 7.47 6.49 8.62
N HIS A 57 8.44 7.32 8.22
CA HIS A 57 9.33 7.04 7.10
C HIS A 57 10.69 6.58 7.63
N ARG A 58 11.16 5.40 7.23
CA ARG A 58 12.52 4.89 7.49
C ARG A 58 13.03 4.18 6.26
#